data_AF-A0A935ZA40-F1
#
_entry.id   AF-A0A935ZA40-F1
#
_cell.length_a   1.000
_cell.length_b   1.000
_cell.length_c   1.000
_cell.angle_alpha   90.00
_cell.angle_beta   90.00
_cell.angle_gamma   90.00
#
_symmetry.space_group_name_H-M   'P 1'
#
loop_
_entity.id
_entity.type
_entity.pdbx_description
1 polymer ?
#
loop_
_entity_poly.entity_id
_entity_poly.type
_entity_poly.pdbx_seq_one_letter_code
_entity_poly.pdbx_strand_id
1 'polypeptide(L)'
;MGRAALTSTLLALTLLACGNPPVGEPPTGAIEEDDSAPAAVTLDGRGTFFLLREDAQGIHVRRANYDEIECPDGARAIECHVSTMRAPAIAAERVPETLFRGQLVSEGGEGVFVASEVWSPDVLLGKVPRGTFFRVEKADLLCAKAPCPSMRQAKLNSKAPAQYLQTLSIDDDLGTKERREAAIGEAHASAILVVGENNPRREGLSLEVKQYYRRVDAPATADLSEP
;
A
#
# COMPACT_ATOMS: atom_id res chain seq x y z
N MET A 1 -58.73 -65.42 34.35
CA MET A 1 -58.97 -66.53 33.41
C MET A 1 -58.89 -65.98 31.99
N GLY A 2 -58.15 -66.64 31.10
CA GLY A 2 -58.30 -66.49 29.63
C GLY A 2 -57.26 -65.63 28.91
N ARG A 3 -56.35 -66.30 28.19
CA ARG A 3 -55.33 -65.77 27.27
C ARG A 3 -55.95 -65.33 25.93
N ALA A 4 -55.29 -64.43 25.20
CA ALA A 4 -54.73 -64.72 23.86
C ALA A 4 -54.05 -63.47 23.26
N ALA A 5 -52.84 -63.67 22.77
CA ALA A 5 -52.01 -62.70 22.07
C ALA A 5 -52.36 -62.65 20.58
N LEU A 6 -52.18 -61.49 19.95
CA LEU A 6 -52.06 -61.33 18.50
C LEU A 6 -51.07 -60.20 18.21
N THR A 7 -49.90 -60.60 17.74
CA THR A 7 -48.87 -59.81 17.08
C THR A 7 -49.39 -59.27 15.75
N SER A 8 -49.17 -57.99 15.45
CA SER A 8 -49.26 -57.50 14.07
C SER A 8 -48.21 -56.44 13.80
N THR A 9 -47.50 -56.69 12.72
CA THR A 9 -46.19 -56.18 12.35
C THR A 9 -46.30 -54.80 11.69
N LEU A 10 -45.50 -53.83 12.13
CA LEU A 10 -45.33 -52.54 11.45
C LEU A 10 -44.63 -52.76 10.10
N LEU A 11 -45.28 -52.37 8.99
CA LEU A 11 -44.66 -52.22 7.68
C LEU A 11 -44.46 -50.71 7.44
N ALA A 12 -43.22 -50.24 7.58
CA ALA A 12 -42.84 -48.86 7.32
C ALA A 12 -42.68 -48.64 5.80
N LEU A 13 -43.42 -47.66 5.27
CA LEU A 13 -43.22 -47.12 3.91
C LEU A 13 -41.89 -46.38 3.86
N THR A 14 -40.96 -46.86 3.04
CA THR A 14 -39.72 -46.17 2.70
C THR A 14 -39.99 -45.15 1.59
N LEU A 15 -39.81 -43.87 1.92
CA LEU A 15 -39.76 -42.76 0.96
C LEU A 15 -38.53 -42.91 0.07
N LEU A 16 -38.73 -42.92 -1.25
CA LEU A 16 -37.67 -42.68 -2.22
C LEU A 16 -37.20 -41.22 -2.07
N ALA A 17 -36.06 -41.01 -1.42
CA ALA A 17 -35.30 -39.77 -1.53
C ALA A 17 -34.42 -39.85 -2.79
N CYS A 18 -34.59 -38.88 -3.71
CA CYS A 18 -33.67 -38.67 -4.81
C CYS A 18 -32.26 -38.47 -4.27
N GLY A 19 -31.33 -39.34 -4.70
CA GLY A 19 -29.94 -39.30 -4.32
C GLY A 19 -29.26 -38.03 -4.83
N ASN A 20 -28.70 -37.25 -3.91
CA ASN A 20 -27.55 -36.41 -4.20
C ASN A 20 -26.32 -37.33 -4.26
N PRO A 21 -25.45 -37.22 -5.28
CA PRO A 21 -24.16 -37.89 -5.25
C PRO A 21 -23.31 -37.32 -4.11
N PRO A 22 -22.49 -38.15 -3.43
CA PRO A 22 -21.56 -37.65 -2.42
C PRO A 22 -20.55 -36.71 -3.08
N VAL A 23 -20.54 -35.46 -2.64
CA VAL A 23 -19.45 -34.52 -2.93
C VAL A 23 -18.21 -35.09 -2.25
N GLY A 24 -17.25 -35.52 -3.07
CA GLY A 24 -15.99 -36.10 -2.61
C GLY A 24 -15.26 -35.15 -1.66
N GLU A 25 -14.72 -35.73 -0.59
CA GLU A 25 -13.75 -35.08 0.29
C GLU A 25 -12.59 -34.53 -0.56
N PRO A 26 -12.17 -33.27 -0.36
CA PRO A 26 -10.95 -32.79 -0.97
C PRO A 26 -9.76 -33.57 -0.39
N PRO A 27 -8.78 -33.98 -1.22
CA PRO A 27 -7.61 -34.70 -0.73
C PRO A 27 -6.86 -33.84 0.30
N THR A 28 -6.72 -34.37 1.50
CA THR A 28 -5.76 -33.90 2.51
C THR A 28 -4.35 -34.22 2.03
N GLY A 29 -3.83 -33.35 1.16
CA GLY A 29 -2.40 -33.24 0.91
C GLY A 29 -1.86 -32.13 1.81
N ALA A 30 -1.21 -32.51 2.91
CA ALA A 30 -0.34 -31.59 3.62
C ALA A 30 0.81 -31.23 2.68
N ILE A 31 0.76 -30.04 2.09
CA ILE A 31 1.92 -29.40 1.50
C ILE A 31 2.60 -28.74 2.70
N GLU A 32 3.71 -29.34 3.17
CA GLU A 32 4.64 -28.63 4.04
C GLU A 32 5.19 -27.45 3.22
N GLU A 33 4.64 -26.26 3.45
CA GLU A 33 5.23 -25.00 2.99
C GLU A 33 6.50 -24.78 3.83
N ASP A 34 7.64 -25.12 3.24
CA ASP A 34 8.96 -24.68 3.68
C ASP A 34 9.03 -23.15 3.55
N ASP A 35 8.68 -22.46 4.63
CA ASP A 35 8.66 -21.00 4.75
C ASP A 35 10.08 -20.43 5.01
N SER A 36 11.04 -20.87 4.18
CA SER A 36 12.45 -20.47 4.27
C SER A 36 12.88 -19.67 3.03
N ALA A 37 12.13 -18.63 2.69
CA ALA A 37 12.63 -17.48 1.95
C ALA A 37 11.66 -16.30 2.18
N PRO A 38 12.11 -15.11 2.63
CA PRO A 38 11.22 -13.96 2.71
C PRO A 38 10.71 -13.66 1.29
N ALA A 39 9.43 -13.94 1.06
CA ALA A 39 8.79 -13.67 -0.22
C ALA A 39 8.88 -12.17 -0.51
N ALA A 40 9.79 -11.79 -1.40
CA ALA A 40 9.76 -10.50 -2.08
C ALA A 40 8.51 -10.47 -2.97
N VAL A 41 7.36 -10.14 -2.38
CA VAL A 41 6.09 -10.01 -3.11
C VAL A 41 6.16 -8.76 -3.98
N THR A 42 6.57 -8.96 -5.23
CA THR A 42 6.52 -7.96 -6.29
C THR A 42 5.44 -8.35 -7.29
N LEU A 43 4.25 -7.74 -7.22
CA LEU A 43 3.19 -8.01 -8.22
C LEU A 43 2.30 -6.79 -8.59
N ASP A 44 2.70 -5.54 -8.35
CA ASP A 44 1.79 -4.40 -8.65
C ASP A 44 2.43 -3.05 -8.99
N GLY A 45 3.76 -2.92 -9.03
CA GLY A 45 4.40 -1.58 -9.15
C GLY A 45 4.12 -0.63 -7.96
N ARG A 46 3.41 -1.10 -6.93
CA ARG A 46 3.02 -0.40 -5.69
C ARG A 46 3.97 -0.70 -4.52
N GLY A 47 5.27 -0.87 -4.80
CA GLY A 47 6.25 -1.32 -3.79
C GLY A 47 6.19 -0.54 -2.46
N THR A 48 6.77 -1.10 -1.41
CA THR A 48 6.56 -0.57 -0.05
C THR A 48 7.18 0.81 0.13
N PHE A 49 6.40 1.73 0.70
CA PHE A 49 6.82 3.11 0.97
C PHE A 49 7.18 3.31 2.44
N PHE A 50 8.29 3.99 2.67
CA PHE A 50 8.89 4.23 3.98
C PHE A 50 9.24 5.70 4.15
N LEU A 51 9.28 6.13 5.41
CA LEU A 51 9.83 7.40 5.87
C LEU A 51 11.09 7.08 6.66
N LEU A 52 12.13 7.89 6.49
CA LEU A 52 13.40 7.73 7.16
C LEU A 52 13.65 8.88 8.14
N ARG A 53 14.30 8.55 9.24
CA ARG A 53 14.83 9.51 10.21
C ARG A 53 16.26 9.13 10.52
N GLU A 54 17.18 10.07 10.39
CA GLU A 54 18.58 9.87 10.74
C GLU A 54 18.89 10.56 12.07
N ASP A 55 19.61 9.89 12.95
CA ASP A 55 20.11 10.45 14.20
C ASP A 55 21.52 9.92 14.51
N ALA A 56 22.06 10.26 15.69
CA ALA A 56 23.40 9.84 16.11
C ALA A 56 23.56 8.31 16.23
N GLN A 57 22.47 7.55 16.27
CA GLN A 57 22.45 6.09 16.42
C GLN A 57 22.33 5.39 15.06
N GLY A 58 22.00 6.10 13.98
CA GLY A 58 21.92 5.58 12.62
C GLY A 58 20.64 5.97 11.91
N ILE A 59 20.18 5.09 11.01
CA ILE A 59 19.00 5.31 10.18
C ILE A 59 17.84 4.50 10.77
N HIS A 60 16.73 5.18 11.03
CA HIS A 60 15.49 4.58 11.48
C HIS A 60 14.46 4.63 10.35
N VAL A 61 13.90 3.47 10.02
CA VAL A 61 12.98 3.30 8.90
C VAL A 61 11.61 2.96 9.45
N ARG A 62 10.56 3.65 8.99
CA ARG A 62 9.17 3.29 9.30
C ARG A 62 8.35 3.20 8.03
N ARG A 63 7.31 2.36 8.04
CA ARG A 63 6.43 2.18 6.88
C ARG A 63 5.29 3.20 6.90
N ALA A 64 5.06 3.86 5.77
CA ALA A 64 3.94 4.79 5.64
C ALA A 64 2.60 4.08 5.87
N ASN A 65 1.65 4.73 6.56
CA ASN A 65 0.33 4.20 6.91
C ASN A 65 0.28 2.99 7.87
N TYR A 66 1.37 2.64 8.53
CA TYR A 66 1.43 1.53 9.49
C TYR A 66 2.00 2.02 10.82
N ASP A 67 1.44 1.52 11.92
CA ASP A 67 1.93 1.82 13.27
C ASP A 67 3.17 1.00 13.63
N GLU A 68 3.27 -0.21 13.07
CA GLU A 68 4.40 -1.12 13.28
C GLU A 68 4.81 -1.81 11.98
N ILE A 69 6.07 -2.21 11.95
CA ILE A 69 6.71 -3.00 10.91
C ILE A 69 7.48 -4.16 11.53
N GLU A 70 7.70 -5.20 10.74
CA GLU A 70 8.63 -6.26 11.08
C GLU A 70 10.05 -5.83 10.68
N CYS A 71 10.97 -5.92 11.62
CA CYS A 71 12.36 -5.54 11.47
C CYS A 71 13.21 -6.69 10.94
N PRO A 72 14.42 -6.40 10.43
CA PRO A 72 15.32 -7.44 9.91
C PRO A 72 15.73 -8.52 10.93
N ASP A 73 15.56 -8.26 12.22
CA ASP A 73 15.76 -9.20 13.33
C ASP A 73 14.50 -10.00 13.70
N GLY A 74 13.38 -9.79 12.98
CA GLY A 74 12.07 -10.39 13.21
C GLY A 74 11.23 -9.70 14.28
N ALA A 75 11.75 -8.67 14.96
CA ALA A 75 10.98 -7.92 15.96
C ALA A 75 9.92 -7.03 15.30
N ARG A 76 8.79 -6.81 15.98
CA ARG A 76 7.82 -5.79 15.56
C ARG A 76 8.07 -4.49 16.31
N ALA A 77 8.23 -3.39 15.56
CA ALA A 77 8.50 -2.07 16.12
C ALA A 77 7.90 -0.96 15.25
N ILE A 78 7.77 0.24 15.80
CA ILE A 78 7.30 1.43 15.06
C ILE A 78 8.31 1.83 13.97
N GLU A 79 9.60 1.77 14.32
CA GLU A 79 10.70 2.04 13.42
C GLU A 79 11.75 0.94 13.59
N CYS A 80 12.40 0.54 12.49
CA CYS A 80 13.51 -0.39 12.50
C CYS A 80 14.81 0.36 12.30
N HIS A 81 15.80 0.03 13.13
CA HIS A 81 17.16 0.47 12.90
C HIS A 81 17.77 -0.30 11.72
N VAL A 82 18.48 0.43 10.86
CA VAL A 82 19.30 -0.15 9.79
C VAL A 82 20.70 0.43 9.85
N SER A 83 21.71 -0.42 9.66
CA SER A 83 23.12 -0.01 9.69
C SER A 83 23.49 0.77 8.43
N THR A 84 22.87 0.42 7.31
CA THR A 84 23.18 1.01 6.00
C THR A 84 21.92 1.22 5.17
N MET A 85 21.92 2.30 4.39
CA MET A 85 20.97 2.53 3.30
C MET A 85 21.70 2.42 1.95
N ARG A 86 21.18 1.58 1.07
CA ARG A 86 21.55 1.55 -0.35
C ARG A 86 20.45 2.24 -1.15
N ALA A 87 20.82 3.30 -1.86
CA ALA A 87 19.93 4.01 -2.77
C ALA A 87 20.62 4.16 -4.13
N PRO A 88 19.87 4.36 -5.22
CA PRO A 88 20.47 4.83 -6.46
C PRO A 88 21.18 6.17 -6.18
N ALA A 89 22.12 6.58 -7.03
CA ALA A 89 22.80 7.87 -6.93
C ALA A 89 21.80 9.02 -7.12
N ILE A 90 21.00 9.29 -6.09
CA ILE A 90 19.95 10.29 -6.04
C ILE A 90 20.41 11.28 -4.99
N ALA A 91 20.74 12.49 -5.43
CA ALA A 91 21.03 13.62 -4.58
C ALA A 91 19.73 14.19 -4.01
N ALA A 92 19.01 13.40 -3.21
CA ALA A 92 17.88 13.89 -2.44
C ALA A 92 18.36 14.24 -1.03
N GLU A 93 18.03 15.45 -0.60
CA GLU A 93 18.21 15.85 0.79
C GLU A 93 17.34 14.93 1.66
N ARG A 94 17.96 14.23 2.62
CA ARG A 94 17.27 13.29 3.51
C ARG A 94 16.61 14.05 4.66
N VAL A 95 15.54 14.77 4.33
CA VAL A 95 14.69 15.41 5.32
C VAL A 95 13.68 14.38 5.89
N PRO A 96 13.23 14.51 7.14
CA PRO A 96 12.30 13.57 7.80
C PRO A 96 10.97 13.33 7.05
N GLU A 97 10.60 14.25 6.16
CA GLU A 97 9.41 14.17 5.32
C GLU A 97 9.61 13.31 4.07
N THR A 98 10.85 12.99 3.68
CA THR A 98 11.13 12.29 2.43
C THR A 98 10.57 10.87 2.43
N LEU A 99 9.86 10.52 1.36
CA LEU A 99 9.32 9.18 1.14
C LEU A 99 10.26 8.37 0.26
N PHE A 100 10.46 7.12 0.63
CA PHE A 100 11.29 6.18 -0.10
C PHE A 100 10.46 4.96 -0.48
N ARG A 101 10.53 4.56 -1.75
CA ARG A 101 10.03 3.26 -2.17
C ARG A 101 11.17 2.26 -2.06
N GLY A 102 11.01 1.16 -1.35
CA GLY A 102 12.11 0.23 -1.13
C GLY A 102 11.72 -1.04 -0.39
N GLN A 103 12.72 -1.65 0.24
CA GLN A 103 12.58 -2.84 1.08
C GLN A 103 13.61 -2.85 2.20
N LEU A 104 13.25 -3.47 3.32
CA LEU A 104 14.15 -3.83 4.40
C LEU A 104 14.64 -5.25 4.17
N VAL A 105 15.95 -5.46 4.27
CA VAL A 105 16.59 -6.78 4.13
C VAL A 105 17.54 -7.02 5.29
N SER A 106 17.77 -8.30 5.61
CA SER A 106 18.79 -8.72 6.57
C SER A 106 19.99 -9.27 5.79
N GLU A 107 21.16 -8.67 5.97
CA GLU A 107 22.39 -9.08 5.32
C GLU A 107 23.50 -9.26 6.35
N GLY A 108 24.03 -10.48 6.45
CA GLY A 108 25.05 -10.78 7.46
C GLY A 108 24.60 -10.59 8.91
N GLY A 109 23.28 -10.59 9.16
CA GLY A 109 22.69 -10.30 10.48
C GLY A 109 22.44 -8.81 10.75
N GLU A 110 22.78 -7.92 9.81
CA GLU A 110 22.49 -6.49 9.91
C GLU A 110 21.28 -6.09 9.06
N GLY A 111 20.50 -5.12 9.55
CA GLY A 111 19.43 -4.50 8.79
C GLY A 111 19.95 -3.54 7.74
N VAL A 112 19.54 -3.73 6.48
CA VAL A 112 19.86 -2.83 5.35
C VAL A 112 18.57 -2.35 4.70
N PHE A 113 18.48 -1.04 4.44
CA PHE A 113 17.39 -0.48 3.64
C PHE A 113 17.81 -0.28 2.19
N VAL A 114 17.09 -0.92 1.26
CA VAL A 114 17.33 -0.79 -0.18
C VAL A 114 16.22 0.07 -0.79
N ALA A 115 16.54 1.31 -1.11
CA ALA A 115 15.65 2.23 -1.80
C ALA A 115 15.75 2.05 -3.33
N SER A 116 14.61 2.22 -3.99
CA SER A 116 14.43 2.15 -5.45
C SER A 116 13.88 3.45 -6.03
N GLU A 117 13.14 4.22 -5.24
CA GLU A 117 12.67 5.56 -5.60
C GLU A 117 12.77 6.48 -4.39
N VAL A 118 12.97 7.76 -4.67
CA VAL A 118 12.91 8.82 -3.67
C VAL A 118 11.84 9.82 -4.09
N TRP A 119 11.05 10.26 -3.12
CA TRP A 119 9.93 11.17 -3.29
C TRP A 119 10.10 12.31 -2.29
N SER A 120 10.52 13.48 -2.80
CA SER A 120 10.80 14.64 -1.97
C SER A 120 9.55 15.49 -1.78
N PRO A 121 9.32 16.00 -0.57
CA PRO A 121 8.27 16.98 -0.34
C PRO A 121 8.56 18.23 -1.17
N ASP A 122 7.55 18.83 -1.77
CA ASP A 122 7.75 20.05 -2.52
C ASP A 122 7.94 21.29 -1.61
N VAL A 123 7.30 21.27 -0.43
CA VAL A 123 7.48 22.25 0.64
C VAL A 123 7.95 21.54 1.90
N LEU A 124 9.00 22.05 2.55
CA LEU A 124 9.48 21.52 3.82
C LEU A 124 8.64 22.07 4.98
N LEU A 125 8.01 21.19 5.74
CA LEU A 125 7.22 21.57 6.93
C LEU A 125 8.06 21.57 8.22
N GLY A 126 9.29 21.04 8.16
CA GLY A 126 10.17 20.83 9.31
C GLY A 126 9.68 19.73 10.26
N LYS A 127 8.75 18.89 9.82
CA LYS A 127 8.14 17.83 10.60
C LYS A 127 7.50 16.79 9.69
N VAL A 128 7.44 15.56 10.18
CA VAL A 128 6.67 14.49 9.56
C VAL A 128 5.21 14.91 9.40
N PRO A 129 4.65 14.87 8.18
CA PRO A 129 3.27 15.26 7.97
C PRO A 129 2.32 14.19 8.49
N ARG A 130 1.20 14.65 9.06
CA ARG A 130 0.13 13.80 9.59
C ARG A 130 -0.89 13.52 8.50
N GLY A 131 -1.47 12.31 8.54
CA GLY A 131 -2.55 11.90 7.64
C GLY A 131 -2.28 10.55 7.00
N THR A 132 -3.11 10.21 6.02
CA THR A 132 -2.92 8.99 5.24
C THR A 132 -2.16 9.30 3.96
N PHE A 133 -1.15 8.49 3.67
CA PHE A 133 -0.38 8.57 2.43
C PHE A 133 -1.10 7.86 1.29
N PHE A 134 -1.23 8.55 0.16
CA PHE A 134 -1.85 8.05 -1.05
C PHE A 134 -0.93 8.26 -2.25
N ARG A 135 -1.02 7.33 -3.21
CA ARG A 135 -0.64 7.60 -4.60
C ARG A 135 -1.88 8.12 -5.31
N VAL A 136 -1.75 9.22 -6.02
CA VAL A 136 -2.82 9.85 -6.78
C VAL A 136 -2.40 9.96 -8.23
N GLU A 137 -3.28 9.57 -9.14
CA GLU A 137 -3.02 9.60 -10.58
C GLU A 137 -4.32 9.84 -11.35
N LYS A 138 -4.19 10.20 -12.61
CA LYS A 138 -5.33 10.34 -13.53
C LYS A 138 -6.18 9.07 -13.54
N ALA A 139 -7.49 9.27 -13.54
CA ALA A 139 -8.43 8.19 -13.78
C ALA A 139 -8.62 7.98 -15.29
N ASP A 140 -8.37 6.76 -15.76
CA ASP A 140 -8.64 6.36 -17.15
C ASP A 140 -10.09 5.87 -17.28
N LEU A 141 -11.04 6.82 -17.18
CA LEU A 141 -12.47 6.52 -17.32
C LEU A 141 -13.13 7.35 -18.42
N LEU A 142 -14.04 6.71 -19.15
CA LEU A 142 -14.97 7.36 -20.06
C LEU A 142 -16.22 7.72 -19.26
N CYS A 143 -16.39 9.00 -18.97
CA CYS A 143 -17.53 9.45 -18.19
C CYS A 143 -18.76 9.71 -19.08
N ALA A 144 -19.88 9.05 -18.77
CA ALA A 144 -21.14 9.27 -19.47
C ALA A 144 -21.96 10.45 -18.90
N LYS A 145 -21.82 10.77 -17.60
CA LYS A 145 -22.57 11.84 -16.93
C LYS A 145 -21.80 12.42 -15.73
N ALA A 146 -21.80 13.75 -15.61
CA ALA A 146 -21.15 14.47 -14.51
C ALA A 146 -21.84 14.25 -13.15
N PRO A 147 -21.12 14.40 -12.01
CA PRO A 147 -19.70 14.74 -11.89
C PRO A 147 -18.77 13.55 -12.21
N CYS A 148 -17.76 13.82 -13.02
CA CYS A 148 -16.84 12.82 -13.53
C CYS A 148 -15.55 12.83 -12.68
N PRO A 149 -15.21 11.74 -11.99
CA PRO A 149 -13.93 11.64 -11.34
C PRO A 149 -12.83 11.74 -12.39
N SER A 150 -11.93 12.70 -12.25
CA SER A 150 -10.77 12.85 -13.14
C SER A 150 -9.53 12.16 -12.59
N MET A 151 -9.60 11.70 -11.34
CA MET A 151 -8.49 11.19 -10.56
C MET A 151 -8.89 9.93 -9.80
N ARG A 152 -7.89 9.11 -9.48
CA ARG A 152 -8.03 7.99 -8.56
C ARG A 152 -6.88 7.99 -7.56
N GLN A 153 -7.15 7.46 -6.38
CA GLN A 153 -6.17 7.31 -5.32
C GLN A 153 -6.02 5.86 -4.90
N ALA A 154 -4.81 5.47 -4.54
CA ALA A 154 -4.51 4.22 -3.87
C ALA A 154 -3.81 4.51 -2.55
N LYS A 155 -4.34 3.96 -1.43
CA LYS A 155 -3.67 4.08 -0.12
C LYS A 155 -2.33 3.34 -0.19
N LEU A 156 -1.24 4.04 0.14
CA LEU A 156 0.10 3.42 0.13
C LEU A 156 0.16 2.26 1.13
N ASN A 157 0.93 1.24 0.77
CA ASN A 157 1.12 0.01 1.55
C ASN A 157 -0.17 -0.78 1.81
N SER A 158 -1.26 -0.50 1.10
CA SER A 158 -2.54 -1.20 1.25
C SER A 158 -2.85 -2.10 0.07
N LYS A 159 -3.50 -3.24 0.36
CA LYS A 159 -4.11 -4.12 -0.64
C LYS A 159 -5.50 -3.63 -1.09
N ALA A 160 -6.04 -2.59 -0.45
CA ALA A 160 -7.34 -2.05 -0.81
C ALA A 160 -7.36 -1.55 -2.28
N PRO A 161 -8.49 -1.70 -2.99
CA PRO A 161 -8.62 -1.19 -4.34
C PRO A 161 -8.51 0.34 -4.37
N ALA A 162 -8.02 0.87 -5.49
CA ALA A 162 -7.99 2.30 -5.72
C ALA A 162 -9.42 2.87 -5.74
N GLN A 163 -9.58 4.10 -5.24
CA GLN A 163 -10.86 4.81 -5.17
C GLN A 163 -10.85 6.02 -6.09
N TYR A 164 -11.98 6.30 -6.74
CA TYR A 164 -12.12 7.49 -7.57
C TYR A 164 -12.32 8.74 -6.73
N LEU A 165 -11.65 9.82 -7.13
CA LEU A 165 -11.74 11.14 -6.51
C LEU A 165 -12.54 12.08 -7.40
N GLN A 166 -13.57 12.70 -6.83
CA GLN A 166 -14.29 13.79 -7.47
C GLN A 166 -13.53 15.12 -7.37
N THR A 167 -12.84 15.32 -6.26
CA THR A 167 -12.10 16.56 -6.00
C THR A 167 -10.78 16.24 -5.32
N LEU A 168 -9.73 16.86 -5.82
CA LEU A 168 -8.42 16.95 -5.18
C LEU A 168 -8.19 18.42 -4.83
N SER A 169 -8.01 18.73 -3.55
CA SER A 169 -7.68 20.08 -3.09
C SER A 169 -6.37 20.05 -2.33
N ILE A 170 -5.51 21.04 -2.54
CA ILE A 170 -4.25 21.20 -1.82
C ILE A 170 -4.43 22.28 -0.77
N ASP A 171 -4.00 22.00 0.45
CA ASP A 171 -4.04 22.94 1.58
C ASP A 171 -3.37 24.27 1.19
N ASP A 172 -4.00 25.38 1.59
CA ASP A 172 -3.55 26.72 1.23
C ASP A 172 -2.17 27.06 1.81
N ASP A 173 -1.76 26.38 2.89
CA ASP A 173 -0.43 26.53 3.51
C ASP A 173 0.70 25.95 2.65
N LEU A 174 0.39 25.19 1.60
CA LEU A 174 1.37 24.52 0.73
C LEU A 174 1.84 25.38 -0.46
N GLY A 175 1.57 26.69 -0.45
CA GLY A 175 2.11 27.65 -1.40
C GLY A 175 1.03 28.49 -2.09
N THR A 176 1.40 29.24 -3.15
CA THR A 176 0.44 30.09 -3.87
C THR A 176 -0.58 29.26 -4.67
N LYS A 177 -1.68 29.89 -5.09
CA LYS A 177 -2.71 29.25 -5.90
C LYS A 177 -2.11 28.60 -7.16
N GLU A 178 -1.21 29.30 -7.83
CA GLU A 178 -0.55 28.83 -9.07
C GLU A 178 0.29 27.58 -8.81
N ARG A 179 1.00 27.52 -7.67
CA ARG A 179 1.78 26.34 -7.29
C ARG A 179 0.88 25.14 -7.00
N ARG A 180 -0.25 25.36 -6.32
CA ARG A 180 -1.25 24.32 -6.04
C ARG A 180 -1.90 23.81 -7.32
N GLU A 181 -2.27 24.69 -8.23
CA GLU A 181 -2.82 24.32 -9.55
C GLU A 181 -1.80 23.53 -10.39
N ALA A 182 -0.52 23.91 -10.36
CA ALA A 182 0.54 23.17 -11.03
C ALA A 182 0.71 21.75 -10.47
N ALA A 183 0.65 21.57 -9.15
CA ALA A 183 0.71 20.25 -8.52
C ALA A 183 -0.51 19.37 -8.85
N ILE A 184 -1.71 19.94 -8.95
CA ILE A 184 -2.90 19.22 -9.45
C ILE A 184 -2.72 18.84 -10.92
N GLY A 185 -2.18 19.74 -11.75
CA GLY A 185 -1.87 19.48 -13.16
C GLY A 185 -0.87 18.34 -13.33
N GLU A 186 0.16 18.29 -12.49
CA GLU A 186 1.14 17.19 -12.47
C GLU A 186 0.51 15.85 -12.14
N ALA A 187 -0.42 15.82 -11.18
CA ALA A 187 -1.18 14.64 -10.82
C ALA A 187 -2.05 14.09 -12.00
N HIS A 188 -2.44 14.97 -12.93
CA HIS A 188 -3.11 14.58 -14.18
C HIS A 188 -2.15 14.08 -15.26
N ALA A 189 -0.89 14.49 -15.24
CA ALA A 189 0.14 14.10 -16.21
C ALA A 189 0.86 12.79 -15.80
N SER A 190 1.11 12.64 -14.51
CA SER A 190 1.86 11.53 -13.90
C SER A 190 1.36 11.24 -12.49
N ALA A 191 1.63 10.03 -11.99
CA ALA A 191 1.30 9.71 -10.61
C ALA A 191 2.13 10.55 -9.64
N ILE A 192 1.46 11.13 -8.63
CA ILE A 192 2.09 11.83 -7.51
C ILE A 192 1.85 11.06 -6.21
N LEU A 193 2.66 11.35 -5.19
CA LEU A 193 2.35 10.95 -3.82
C LEU A 193 1.87 12.15 -3.02
N VAL A 194 0.96 11.89 -2.09
CA VAL A 194 0.40 12.89 -1.19
C VAL A 194 0.19 12.29 0.19
N VAL A 195 0.14 13.14 1.20
CA VAL A 195 -0.48 12.83 2.50
C VAL A 195 -1.69 13.74 2.68
N GLY A 196 -2.77 13.20 3.20
CA GLY A 196 -4.00 13.96 3.32
C GLY A 196 -5.13 13.21 4.00
N GLU A 197 -6.31 13.82 3.93
CA GLU A 197 -7.53 13.36 4.56
C GLU A 197 -8.66 13.21 3.54
N ASN A 198 -9.30 12.05 3.58
CA ASN A 198 -10.46 11.74 2.75
C ASN A 198 -11.71 12.34 3.37
N ASN A 199 -12.45 13.09 2.56
CA ASN A 199 -13.72 13.71 2.92
C ASN A 199 -14.83 13.16 2.02
N PRO A 200 -15.66 12.23 2.52
CA PRO A 200 -16.84 11.77 1.78
C PRO A 200 -17.83 12.92 1.60
N ARG A 201 -18.21 13.21 0.35
CA ARG A 201 -19.24 14.20 0.00
C ARG A 201 -20.41 13.50 -0.69
N ARG A 202 -21.54 14.21 -0.78
CA ARG A 202 -22.72 13.73 -1.52
C ARG A 202 -22.41 13.35 -2.97
N GLU A 203 -21.48 14.06 -3.60
CA GLU A 203 -21.09 13.89 -5.00
C GLU A 203 -20.00 12.82 -5.21
N GLY A 204 -19.34 12.39 -4.13
CA GLY A 204 -18.29 11.37 -4.13
C GLY A 204 -17.16 11.71 -3.16
N LEU A 205 -16.00 11.07 -3.36
CA LEU A 205 -14.85 11.22 -2.46
C LEU A 205 -14.02 12.46 -2.83
N SER A 206 -13.68 13.27 -1.84
CA SER A 206 -12.70 14.35 -1.97
C SER A 206 -11.46 14.03 -1.14
N LEU A 207 -10.28 14.44 -1.62
CA LEU A 207 -9.02 14.35 -0.86
C LEU A 207 -8.47 15.76 -0.61
N GLU A 208 -8.27 16.10 0.66
CA GLU A 208 -7.57 17.30 1.09
C GLU A 208 -6.10 16.97 1.36
N VAL A 209 -5.20 17.53 0.55
CA VAL A 209 -3.77 17.25 0.57
C VAL A 209 -3.06 18.18 1.54
N LYS A 210 -2.40 17.59 2.55
CA LYS A 210 -1.62 18.26 3.61
C LYS A 210 -0.11 18.27 3.33
N GLN A 211 0.36 17.46 2.38
CA GLN A 211 1.70 17.51 1.80
C GLN A 211 1.66 16.81 0.45
N TYR A 212 2.39 17.33 -0.53
CA TYR A 212 2.60 16.66 -1.81
C TYR A 212 4.09 16.37 -2.04
N TYR A 213 4.35 15.32 -2.80
CA TYR A 213 5.69 14.82 -3.07
C TYR A 213 5.89 14.62 -4.56
N ARG A 214 7.10 14.96 -5.01
CA ARG A 214 7.56 14.70 -6.37
C ARG A 214 8.60 13.61 -6.37
N ARG A 215 8.56 12.79 -7.41
CA ARG A 215 9.62 11.81 -7.63
C ARG A 215 10.90 12.57 -7.92
N VAL A 216 11.97 12.21 -7.23
CA VAL A 216 13.31 12.68 -7.55
C VAL A 216 13.83 11.76 -8.65
N ASP A 217 13.97 12.31 -9.85
CA ASP A 217 14.63 11.60 -10.94
C ASP A 217 16.13 11.54 -10.66
N ALA A 218 16.75 10.39 -10.92
CA ALA A 218 18.19 10.32 -10.93
C ALA A 218 18.71 11.34 -11.97
N PRO A 219 19.81 12.07 -11.69
CA PRO A 219 20.44 12.84 -12.74
C PRO A 219 20.69 11.87 -13.89
N ALA A 220 20.20 12.20 -15.09
CA ALA A 220 20.52 11.45 -16.29
C ALA A 220 22.04 11.28 -16.26
N THR A 221 22.52 10.04 -16.12
CA THR A 221 23.95 9.74 -16.23
C THR A 221 24.38 10.41 -17.51
N ALA A 222 25.13 11.51 -17.39
CA ALA A 222 25.83 12.06 -18.53
C ALA A 222 26.60 10.87 -19.08
N ASP A 223 26.25 10.51 -20.31
CA ASP A 223 26.84 9.45 -21.08
C ASP A 223 28.36 9.66 -20.99
N LEU A 224 29.04 8.92 -20.10
CA LEU A 224 30.49 8.88 -20.02
C LEU A 224 30.97 7.99 -21.17
N SER A 225 30.56 8.36 -22.37
CA SER A 225 31.11 7.91 -23.63
C SER A 225 32.22 8.89 -23.98
N GLU A 226 33.42 8.58 -23.46
CA GLU A 226 34.75 8.85 -24.06
C GLU A 226 35.26 10.30 -24.12
N PRO A 227 36.59 10.56 -24.26
CA PRO A 227 37.64 9.78 -24.95
C PRO A 227 38.61 8.98 -24.07
#